data_AF-A0A7W1A3Z3-F1
#
_entry.id   AF-A0A7W1A3Z3-F1
#
_cell.length_a   1.000
_cell.length_b   1.000
_cell.length_c   1.000
_cell.angle_alpha   90.00
_cell.angle_beta   90.00
_cell.angle_gamma   90.00
#
_symmetry.space_group_name_H-M   'P 1'
#
loop_
_entity.id
_entity.type
_entity.pdbx_description
1 polymer ?
#
loop_
_entity_poly.entity_id
_entity_poly.type
_entity_poly.pdbx_seq_one_letter_code
_entity_poly.pdbx_strand_id
1 'polypeptide(L)'
;LSRNNVVILKFMLHVSRDEQKKRFEDRLEDSTKNWKFRAGDLEDRANWGEFTKAYRDVLTKCSTPWAPWYVVPADDKDVRDLLVARTIADTLDSLGLRYPKAEDDVSKIRIT
;
A
#
# COMPACT_ATOMS: atom_id res chain seq x y z
N LEU A 1 -15.55 -9.63 -6.27
CA LEU A 1 -14.84 -9.43 -4.99
C LEU A 1 -15.72 -8.72 -3.97
N SER A 2 -16.07 -7.45 -4.13
CA SER A 2 -16.89 -6.71 -3.14
C SER A 2 -18.24 -7.36 -2.82
N ARG A 3 -18.91 -7.96 -3.81
CA ARG A 3 -20.15 -8.74 -3.61
C ARG A 3 -20.00 -10.04 -2.80
N ASN A 4 -18.76 -10.48 -2.56
CA ASN A 4 -18.41 -11.68 -1.81
C ASN A 4 -17.73 -11.32 -0.47
N ASN A 5 -18.12 -10.19 0.14
CA ASN A 5 -17.63 -9.72 1.43
C ASN A 5 -16.10 -9.49 1.49
N VAL A 6 -15.49 -9.13 0.36
CA VAL A 6 -14.09 -8.69 0.32
C VAL A 6 -14.03 -7.18 0.36
N VAL A 7 -13.45 -6.63 1.42
CA VAL A 7 -13.13 -5.20 1.53
C VAL A 7 -11.86 -4.90 0.74
N ILE A 8 -11.92 -3.93 -0.16
CA ILE A 8 -10.82 -3.60 -1.08
C ILE A 8 -10.29 -2.21 -0.75
N LEU A 9 -9.00 -2.13 -0.40
CA LEU A 9 -8.26 -0.88 -0.28
C LEU A 9 -7.14 -0.88 -1.32
N LYS A 10 -7.04 0.17 -2.13
CA LYS A 10 -5.97 0.32 -3.13
C LYS A 10 -5.16 1.56 -2.82
N PHE A 11 -3.83 1.42 -2.79
CA PHE A 11 -2.92 2.51 -2.43
C PHE A 11 -2.00 2.83 -3.61
N MET A 12 -2.00 4.09 -4.03
CA MET A 12 -1.04 4.63 -4.99
C MET A 12 0.01 5.41 -4.19
N LEU A 13 1.24 4.89 -4.17
CA LEU A 13 2.36 5.51 -3.47
C LEU A 13 2.96 6.61 -4.34
N HIS A 14 2.57 7.85 -4.09
CA HIS A 14 2.97 9.01 -4.87
C HIS A 14 4.35 9.49 -4.43
N VAL A 15 5.37 9.08 -5.18
CA VAL A 15 6.76 9.56 -5.04
C VAL A 15 6.99 10.66 -6.07
N SER A 16 7.65 11.75 -5.70
CA SER A 16 8.04 12.81 -6.62
C SER A 16 9.17 12.35 -7.54
N ARG A 17 9.29 13.02 -8.69
CA ARG A 17 10.35 12.71 -9.66
C ARG A 17 11.75 12.93 -9.07
N ASP A 18 11.89 13.87 -8.13
CA ASP A 18 13.15 14.19 -7.49
C ASP A 18 13.51 13.16 -6.41
N GLU A 19 12.55 12.78 -5.57
CA GLU A 19 12.78 11.72 -4.58
C GLU A 19 13.06 10.36 -5.25
N GLN A 20 12.40 10.05 -6.38
CA GLN A 20 12.73 8.86 -7.15
C GLN A 20 14.20 8.88 -7.63
N LYS A 21 14.69 10.04 -8.10
CA LYS A 21 16.08 10.20 -8.55
C LYS A 21 17.04 9.89 -7.41
N LYS A 22 16.83 10.53 -6.26
CA LYS A 22 17.64 10.35 -5.06
C LYS A 22 17.70 8.88 -4.64
N ARG A 23 16.54 8.20 -4.62
CA ARG A 23 16.47 6.77 -4.29
C ARG A 23 17.19 5.87 -5.29
N PHE A 24 17.32 6.27 -6.56
CA PHE A 24 18.09 5.53 -7.55
C PHE A 24 19.59 5.75 -7.34
N GLU A 25 20.01 6.98 -7.09
CA GLU A 25 21.41 7.32 -6.75
C GLU A 25 21.86 6.56 -5.50
N ASP A 26 21.06 6.58 -4.42
CA ASP A 26 21.31 5.82 -3.18
C ASP A 26 21.47 4.30 -3.44
N ARG A 27 20.75 3.74 -4.41
CA ARG A 27 20.82 2.31 -4.76
C ARG A 27 22.06 1.95 -5.56
N LEU A 28 22.66 2.90 -6.28
CA LEU A 28 23.87 2.70 -7.05
C LEU A 28 25.12 2.85 -6.17
N GLU A 29 25.05 3.73 -5.17
CA GLU A 29 26.14 3.98 -4.23
C GLU A 29 26.24 2.91 -3.14
N ASP A 30 25.12 2.32 -2.71
CA ASP A 30 25.08 1.28 -1.69
C ASP A 30 25.14 -0.13 -2.30
N SER A 31 26.33 -0.75 -2.23
CA SER A 31 26.57 -2.12 -2.72
C SER A 31 25.59 -3.18 -2.21
N THR A 32 24.97 -2.98 -1.04
CA THR A 32 23.96 -3.90 -0.47
C THR A 32 22.59 -3.77 -1.16
N LYS A 33 22.39 -2.70 -1.93
CA LYS A 33 21.13 -2.36 -2.63
C LYS A 33 21.24 -2.42 -4.15
N ASN A 34 22.43 -2.53 -4.72
CA ASN A 34 22.66 -2.59 -6.18
C ASN A 34 21.74 -3.60 -6.89
N TRP A 35 21.49 -4.77 -6.28
CA TRP A 35 20.63 -5.81 -6.85
C TRP A 35 19.16 -5.36 -7.08
N LYS A 36 18.71 -4.28 -6.41
CA LYS A 36 17.37 -3.69 -6.54
C LYS A 36 17.26 -2.69 -7.69
N PHE A 37 18.37 -2.32 -8.32
CA PHE A 37 18.40 -1.38 -9.43
C PHE A 37 18.40 -2.15 -10.75
N ARG A 38 17.56 -1.73 -11.69
CA ARG A 38 17.54 -2.27 -13.05
C ARG A 38 17.73 -1.14 -14.04
N ALA A 39 18.46 -1.39 -15.12
CA ALA A 39 18.65 -0.38 -16.18
C ALA A 39 17.31 0.12 -16.76
N GLY A 40 16.31 -0.77 -16.86
CA GLY A 40 14.95 -0.42 -17.30
C GLY A 40 14.23 0.60 -16.41
N ASP A 41 14.64 0.78 -15.14
CA ASP A 41 14.07 1.80 -14.25
C ASP A 41 14.32 3.23 -14.81
N LEU A 42 15.38 3.41 -15.61
CA LEU A 42 15.69 4.68 -16.27
C LEU A 42 14.81 4.92 -17.50
N GLU A 43 14.46 3.86 -18.24
CA GLU A 43 13.52 3.94 -19.36
C GLU A 43 12.12 4.29 -18.85
N ASP A 44 11.68 3.65 -17.76
CA ASP A 44 10.42 3.96 -17.10
C ASP A 44 10.39 5.41 -16.59
N ARG A 45 11.52 5.87 -16.03
CA ARG A 45 11.69 7.27 -15.60
C ARG A 45 11.63 8.27 -16.75
N ALA A 46 12.13 7.91 -17.94
CA ALA A 46 11.99 8.75 -19.14
C ALA A 46 10.51 8.90 -19.53
N ASN A 47 9.71 7.87 -19.31
CA ASN A 47 8.27 7.82 -19.57
C ASN A 47 7.39 8.40 -18.44
N TRP A 48 7.96 9.20 -17.53
CA TRP A 48 7.26 9.76 -16.35
C TRP A 48 5.88 10.37 -16.67
N GLY A 49 5.80 11.15 -17.75
CA GLY A 49 4.57 11.82 -18.17
C GLY A 49 3.46 10.82 -18.54
N GLU A 50 3.81 9.78 -19.28
CA GLU A 50 2.87 8.73 -19.70
C GLU A 50 2.39 7.89 -18.50
N PHE A 51 3.30 7.53 -17.59
CA PHE A 51 2.90 6.87 -16.35
C PHE A 51 1.99 7.74 -15.48
N THR A 52 2.29 9.04 -15.36
CA THR A 52 1.46 10.00 -14.61
C THR A 52 0.06 10.09 -15.22
N LYS A 53 -0.04 10.16 -16.54
CA LYS A 53 -1.31 10.17 -17.28
C LYS A 53 -2.08 8.87 -17.08
N ALA A 54 -1.43 7.73 -17.20
CA ALA A 54 -2.04 6.41 -16.97
C ALA A 54 -2.58 6.27 -15.54
N TYR A 55 -1.82 6.70 -14.53
CA TYR A 55 -2.29 6.69 -13.14
C TYR A 55 -3.48 7.63 -12.93
N ARG A 56 -3.49 8.83 -13.53
CA ARG A 56 -4.65 9.72 -13.47
C ARG A 56 -5.91 9.05 -14.02
N ASP A 57 -5.77 8.34 -15.14
CA ASP A 57 -6.87 7.57 -15.74
C ASP A 57 -7.38 6.47 -14.80
N VAL A 58 -6.48 5.69 -14.21
CA VAL A 58 -6.83 4.64 -13.23
C VAL A 58 -7.54 5.22 -12.01
N LEU A 59 -7.02 6.31 -11.45
CA LEU A 59 -7.61 6.96 -10.27
C LEU A 59 -9.00 7.53 -10.59
N THR A 60 -9.18 8.12 -11.77
CA THR A 60 -10.45 8.73 -12.19
C THR A 60 -11.50 7.67 -12.54
N LYS A 61 -11.12 6.62 -13.26
CA LYS A 61 -12.05 5.63 -13.80
C LYS A 61 -12.31 4.45 -12.85
N CYS A 62 -11.41 4.19 -11.91
CA CYS A 62 -11.44 2.98 -11.10
C CYS A 62 -11.48 3.23 -9.58
N SER A 63 -11.59 4.48 -9.12
CA SER A 63 -11.86 4.76 -7.70
C SER A 63 -13.38 4.78 -7.48
N THR A 64 -13.89 3.81 -6.73
CA THR A 64 -15.33 3.65 -6.45
C THR A 64 -15.58 3.57 -4.95
N PRO A 65 -16.81 3.85 -4.47
CA PRO A 65 -17.12 3.79 -3.03
C PRO A 65 -16.84 2.44 -2.37
N TRP A 66 -16.97 1.33 -3.11
CA TRP A 66 -16.73 -0.03 -2.61
C TRP A 66 -15.29 -0.55 -2.85
N ALA A 67 -14.47 0.20 -3.57
CA ALA A 67 -13.07 -0.12 -3.84
C ALA A 67 -12.31 1.20 -4.09
N PRO A 68 -12.10 2.02 -3.05
CA PRO A 68 -11.45 3.32 -3.19
C PRO A 68 -9.96 3.19 -3.55
N TRP A 69 -9.46 4.18 -4.28
CA TRP A 69 -8.02 4.45 -4.38
C TRP A 69 -7.62 5.57 -3.41
N TYR A 70 -6.55 5.35 -2.65
CA TYR A 70 -5.90 6.33 -1.81
C TYR A 70 -4.59 6.76 -2.46
N VAL A 71 -4.42 8.07 -2.68
CA VAL A 71 -3.14 8.65 -3.11
C VAL A 71 -2.35 8.99 -1.86
N VAL A 72 -1.26 8.26 -1.61
CA VAL A 72 -0.45 8.38 -0.41
C VAL A 72 0.85 9.11 -0.75
N PRO A 73 1.15 10.28 -0.15
CA PRO A 73 2.45 10.92 -0.32
C PRO A 73 3.53 9.99 0.22
N ALA A 74 4.47 9.60 -0.65
CA ALA A 74 5.42 8.53 -0.39
C ALA A 74 6.88 8.96 -0.47
N ASP A 75 7.14 10.27 -0.47
CA ASP A 75 8.48 10.82 -0.43
C ASP A 75 9.15 10.55 0.92
N ASP A 76 8.42 10.78 2.00
CA ASP A 76 8.78 10.35 3.35
C ASP A 76 8.22 8.94 3.62
N LYS A 77 9.10 8.02 4.03
CA LYS A 77 8.73 6.62 4.26
C LYS A 77 7.91 6.43 5.53
N ASP A 78 8.17 7.20 6.58
CA ASP A 78 7.48 7.07 7.86
C ASP A 78 6.06 7.64 7.75
N VAL A 79 5.90 8.77 7.05
CA VAL A 79 4.59 9.33 6.71
C VAL A 79 3.78 8.35 5.86
N ARG A 80 4.40 7.77 4.83
CA ARG A 80 3.76 6.74 4.00
C ARG A 80 3.27 5.57 4.84
N ASP A 81 4.14 5.02 5.69
CA ASP A 81 3.85 3.84 6.48
C ASP A 81 2.74 4.12 7.51
N LEU A 82 2.78 5.29 8.14
CA LEU A 82 1.72 5.75 9.04
C LEU A 82 0.36 5.85 8.34
N LEU A 83 0.30 6.52 7.18
CA LEU A 83 -0.95 6.75 6.46
C LEU A 83 -1.59 5.43 5.98
N VAL A 84 -0.77 4.51 5.44
CA VAL A 84 -1.24 3.19 5.01
C VAL A 84 -1.71 2.38 6.21
N ALA A 85 -0.90 2.28 7.26
CA ALA A 85 -1.24 1.52 8.46
C ALA A 85 -2.51 2.04 9.13
N ARG A 86 -2.66 3.36 9.26
CA ARG A 86 -3.86 3.98 9.84
C ARG A 86 -5.10 3.69 9.01
N THR A 87 -5.03 3.82 7.69
CA THR A 87 -6.17 3.54 6.80
C THR A 87 -6.63 2.09 6.93
N ILE A 88 -5.69 1.14 7.02
CA ILE A 88 -6.00 -0.28 7.21
C ILE A 88 -6.62 -0.52 8.60
N ALA A 89 -6.00 0.03 9.66
CA ALA A 89 -6.48 -0.14 11.03
C ALA A 89 -7.91 0.41 11.21
N ASP A 90 -8.18 1.61 10.72
CA ASP A 90 -9.51 2.23 10.76
C ASP A 90 -10.54 1.42 9.97
N THR A 91 -10.13 0.88 8.82
CA THR A 91 -11.00 0.02 8.02
C THR A 91 -11.35 -1.26 8.80
N LEU A 92 -10.35 -1.93 9.40
CA LEU A 92 -10.58 -3.15 10.18
C LEU A 92 -11.44 -2.89 11.41
N ASP A 93 -11.25 -1.78 12.10
CA ASP A 93 -12.05 -1.40 13.27
C ASP A 93 -13.52 -1.18 12.89
N SER A 94 -13.77 -0.56 11.74
CA SER A 94 -15.12 -0.33 11.20
C SER A 94 -15.90 -1.61 10.90
N LEU A 95 -15.21 -2.74 10.71
CA LEU A 95 -15.87 -4.04 10.45
C LEU A 95 -16.45 -4.67 11.70
N GLY A 96 -16.16 -4.13 12.88
CA GLY A 96 -16.69 -4.66 14.13
C GLY A 96 -16.25 -6.11 14.40
N LEU A 97 -15.01 -6.47 14.02
CA LEU A 97 -14.49 -7.82 14.19
C LEU A 97 -14.57 -8.26 15.66
N ARG A 98 -14.96 -9.50 15.89
CA ARG A 98 -15.06 -10.12 17.21
C ARG A 98 -14.39 -11.48 17.18
N TYR A 99 -13.80 -11.88 18.31
CA TYR A 99 -13.41 -13.26 18.50
C TYR A 99 -14.64 -14.17 18.41
N PRO A 100 -14.50 -15.39 17.86
CA PRO A 100 -15.57 -16.37 17.90
C PRO A 100 -15.92 -16.68 19.35
N LYS A 101 -17.17 -17.09 19.58
CA LYS A 101 -17.56 -17.63 20.88
C LYS A 101 -16.79 -18.92 21.13
N ALA A 102 -16.28 -19.10 22.34
CA ALA A 102 -15.76 -20.40 22.75
C ALA A 102 -16.90 -21.43 22.73
N GLU A 103 -16.61 -22.65 22.28
CA GLU A 103 -17.58 -23.76 22.28
C GLU A 103 -17.91 -24.18 23.71
N ASP A 104 -16.90 -24.19 24.57
CA ASP A 104 -16.99 -24.54 25.98
C ASP A 104 -16.53 -23.40 26.89
N ASP A 105 -16.98 -23.47 28.13
CA ASP A 105 -16.47 -22.63 29.21
C ASP A 105 -15.03 -23.04 29.54
N VAL A 106 -14.07 -22.47 28.80
CA VAL A 106 -12.63 -22.68 28.93
C VAL A 106 -12.11 -22.50 30.35
N SER A 107 -12.81 -21.75 31.21
CA SER A 107 -12.45 -21.59 32.62
C SER A 107 -12.51 -22.90 33.42
N LYS A 108 -13.26 -23.90 32.91
CA LYS A 108 -13.44 -25.22 33.53
C LYS A 108 -12.51 -26.30 32.97
N ILE A 109 -11.79 -26.02 31.88
CA ILE A 109 -10.89 -26.99 31.25
C ILE A 109 -9.57 -27.02 32.04
N ARG A 110 -9.15 -28.20 32.48
CA ARG A 110 -7.81 -28.42 33.03
C ARG A 110 -7.01 -29.30 32.09
N ILE A 111 -5.80 -28.88 31.77
CA ILE A 111 -4.83 -29.68 31.04
C ILE A 111 -4.03 -30.44 32.10
N THR A 112 -4.19 -31.77 32.12
CA THR A 112 -3.42 -32.69 32.97
C THR A 112 -2.16 -33.15 32.28
#